data_AF-A0A9D5VHR6-F1
#
_entry.id   AF-A0A9D5VHR6-F1
#
_cell.length_a   1.000
_cell.length_b   1.000
_cell.length_c   1.000
_cell.angle_alpha   90.00
_cell.angle_beta   90.00
_cell.angle_gamma   90.00
#
_symmetry.space_group_name_H-M   'P 1'
#
loop_
_entity.id
_entity.type
_entity.pdbx_description
1 polymer ?
#
loop_
_entity_poly.entity_id
_entity_poly.type
_entity_poly.pdbx_seq_one_letter_code
_entity_poly.pdbx_strand_id
1 'polypeptide(L)' 'VVGEVALLWSAKKNLIGKIEETVAIIRNSATAKITSESCGGVSGSKVPNNTFGYGAINAYKALTL' A
#
# COMPACT_ATOMS: atom_id res chain seq x y z
N VAL A 1 4.56 -3.64 -6.91
CA VAL A 1 4.62 -2.22 -6.50
C VAL A 1 4.95 -1.29 -7.67
N VAL A 2 6.14 -1.36 -8.31
CA VAL A 2 6.51 -0.40 -9.37
C VAL A 2 5.49 -0.32 -10.51
N GLY A 3 4.92 -1.46 -10.93
CA GLY A 3 3.84 -1.47 -11.94
C GLY A 3 2.57 -0.74 -11.51
N GLU A 4 2.18 -0.81 -10.23
CA GLU A 4 1.04 -0.05 -9.70
C GLU A 4 1.33 1.45 -9.68
N VAL A 5 2.54 1.85 -9.29
CA VAL A 5 2.98 3.26 -9.37
C VAL A 5 2.88 3.77 -10.80
N ALA A 6 3.41 3.00 -11.76
CA ALA A 6 3.36 3.36 -13.18
C ALA A 6 1.92 3.47 -13.71
N LEU A 7 1.03 2.53 -13.34
CA LEU A 7 -0.38 2.57 -13.71
C LEU A 7 -1.11 3.78 -13.10
N LEU A 8 -0.89 4.03 -11.80
CA LEU A 8 -1.51 5.15 -11.10
C LEU A 8 -1.06 6.49 -11.70
N TRP A 9 0.23 6.65 -11.99
CA TRP A 9 0.75 7.84 -12.66
C TRP A 9 0.30 7.95 -14.11
N SER A 10 0.06 6.82 -14.78
CA SER A 10 -0.52 6.83 -16.12
C SER A 10 -1.96 7.34 -16.12
N ALA A 11 -2.76 6.91 -15.13
CA ALA A 11 -4.16 7.29 -15.00
C ALA A 11 -4.38 8.69 -14.37
N LYS A 12 -3.57 9.06 -13.37
CA LYS A 12 -3.59 10.35 -12.67
C LYS A 12 -2.25 11.07 -12.86
N LYS A 13 -2.07 11.72 -14.02
CA LYS A 13 -0.81 12.36 -14.44
C LYS A 13 -0.29 13.43 -13.46
N ASN A 14 -1.17 14.06 -12.68
CA ASN A 14 -0.82 15.04 -11.65
C ASN A 14 -0.06 14.44 -10.45
N LEU A 15 0.03 13.12 -10.34
CA LEU A 15 0.82 12.42 -9.32
C LEU A 15 2.27 12.16 -9.72
N ILE A 16 2.65 12.39 -10.99
CA ILE A 16 4.02 12.17 -11.46
C ILE A 16 5.00 13.02 -10.63
N GLY A 17 5.97 12.37 -10.01
CA GLY A 17 6.96 13.03 -9.15
C GLY A 17 6.46 13.38 -7.74
N LYS A 18 5.17 13.20 -7.45
CA LYS A 18 4.60 13.39 -6.10
C LYS A 18 4.75 12.12 -5.27
N ILE A 19 5.97 11.86 -4.84
CA ILE A 19 6.37 10.59 -4.21
C ILE A 19 5.56 10.33 -2.94
N GLU A 20 5.51 11.29 -2.01
CA GLU A 20 4.80 11.11 -0.74
C GLU A 20 3.29 10.89 -0.93
N GLU A 21 2.67 11.66 -1.83
CA GLU A 21 1.24 11.51 -2.15
C GLU A 21 0.96 10.12 -2.76
N THR A 22 1.83 9.66 -3.66
CA THR A 22 1.73 8.34 -4.28
C THR A 22 1.86 7.22 -3.24
N VAL A 23 2.83 7.34 -2.32
CA VAL A 23 3.05 6.36 -1.24
C VAL A 23 1.84 6.34 -0.30
N ALA A 24 1.28 7.49 0.06
CA ALA A 24 0.11 7.58 0.91
C ALA A 24 -1.11 6.90 0.27
N ILE A 25 -1.37 7.15 -1.02
CA ILE A 25 -2.45 6.50 -1.76
C ILE A 25 -2.31 4.97 -1.74
N ILE A 26 -1.12 4.45 -2.05
CA ILE A 26 -0.87 3.00 -2.09
C ILE A 26 -1.01 2.36 -0.70
N ARG A 27 -0.56 3.04 0.38
CA ARG A 27 -0.72 2.54 1.75
C ARG A 27 -2.20 2.52 2.18
N ASN A 28 -2.94 3.58 1.87
CA ASN A 28 -4.35 3.71 2.25
C ASN A 28 -5.28 2.83 1.40
N SER A 29 -4.87 2.50 0.18
CA SER A 29 -5.62 1.60 -0.70
C SER A 29 -5.40 0.12 -0.39
N ALA A 30 -4.29 -0.24 0.26
CA ALA A 30 -3.93 -1.62 0.51
C ALA A 30 -5.06 -2.43 1.18
N THR A 31 -5.19 -3.68 0.78
CA THR A 31 -6.05 -4.65 1.43
C THR A 31 -5.30 -5.22 2.62
N ALA A 32 -5.72 -4.87 3.83
CA ALA A 32 -5.11 -5.30 5.08
C ALA A 32 -4.87 -6.82 5.12
N LYS A 33 -3.70 -7.22 5.62
CA LYS A 33 -3.32 -8.62 5.82
C LYS A 33 -2.81 -8.82 7.24
N ILE A 34 -3.22 -9.92 7.84
CA ILE A 34 -2.81 -10.34 9.19
C ILE A 34 -2.20 -11.75 9.13
N THR A 35 -1.44 -12.10 10.16
CA THR A 35 -0.85 -13.42 10.38
C THR A 35 -0.85 -13.76 11.86
N SER A 36 -0.73 -15.05 12.20
CA SER A 36 -0.49 -15.51 13.57
C SER A 36 0.97 -15.39 14.00
N GLU A 37 1.89 -15.10 13.08
CA GLU A 37 3.30 -14.84 13.36
C GLU A 37 3.48 -13.59 14.25
N SER A 38 4.51 -13.62 15.09
CA SER A 38 5.06 -12.43 15.75
C SER A 38 6.46 -12.15 15.21
N CYS A 39 6.63 -11.05 14.47
CA CYS A 39 7.90 -10.67 13.86
C CYS A 39 8.47 -9.45 14.59
N GLY A 40 9.64 -9.62 15.24
CA GLY A 40 10.27 -8.55 16.03
C GLY A 40 9.45 -8.12 17.25
N GLY A 41 8.70 -9.04 17.87
CA GLY A 41 7.85 -8.77 19.04
C GLY A 41 6.55 -8.01 18.71
N VAL A 42 6.28 -7.73 17.43
CA VAL A 42 5.02 -7.13 16.98
C VAL A 42 4.09 -8.24 16.51
N SER A 43 2.90 -8.30 17.11
CA SER A 43 1.86 -9.26 16.70
C SER A 43 1.40 -9.00 15.26
N GLY A 44 1.34 -10.07 14.46
CA GLY A 44 0.85 -10.04 13.08
C GLY A 44 -0.64 -9.77 12.92
N SER A 45 -1.41 -9.66 14.01
CA SER A 45 -2.83 -9.25 13.96
C SER A 45 -3.02 -7.73 13.84
N LYS A 46 -1.96 -6.94 14.07
CA LYS A 46 -1.98 -5.48 13.90
C LYS A 46 -1.91 -5.10 12.42
N VAL A 47 -2.41 -3.91 12.09
CA VAL A 47 -2.26 -3.31 10.76
C VAL A 47 -1.85 -1.84 10.94
N PRO A 48 -0.69 -1.42 10.42
CA PRO A 48 0.30 -2.25 9.73
C PRO A 48 0.99 -3.27 10.67
N ASN A 49 1.57 -4.33 10.11
CA ASN A 49 2.45 -5.26 10.83
C ASN A 49 3.79 -5.43 10.12
N ASN A 50 4.77 -6.02 10.81
CA ASN A 50 6.12 -6.19 10.29
C ASN A 50 6.24 -7.23 9.16
N THR A 51 5.25 -8.11 9.00
CA THR A 51 5.26 -9.15 7.96
C THR A 51 4.73 -8.62 6.61
N PHE A 52 3.64 -7.83 6.65
CA PHE A 52 2.92 -7.39 5.45
C PHE A 52 2.82 -5.86 5.29
N GLY A 53 3.36 -5.08 6.23
CA GLY A 53 3.15 -3.63 6.26
C GLY A 53 1.66 -3.31 6.33
N TYR A 54 1.18 -2.47 5.41
CA TYR A 54 -0.24 -2.10 5.30
C TYR A 54 -1.11 -3.17 4.63
N GLY A 55 -0.51 -4.21 4.05
CA GLY A 55 -1.20 -5.32 3.41
C GLY A 55 -0.87 -5.47 1.92
N ALA A 56 -1.73 -6.19 1.21
CA ALA A 56 -1.56 -6.43 -0.22
C ALA A 56 -1.96 -5.19 -1.02
N ILE A 57 -1.14 -4.80 -1.99
CA ILE A 57 -1.44 -3.70 -2.90
C ILE A 57 -2.78 -3.88 -3.64
N ASN A 58 -3.50 -2.78 -3.86
CA ASN A 58 -4.80 -2.78 -4.52
C ASN A 58 -4.89 -1.61 -5.50
N ALA A 59 -4.45 -1.88 -6.74
CA ALA A 59 -4.33 -0.86 -7.79
C ALA A 59 -5.68 -0.20 -8.15
N TYR A 60 -6.78 -0.97 -8.14
CA TYR A 60 -8.10 -0.42 -8.41
C TYR A 60 -8.52 0.56 -7.32
N LYS A 61 -8.41 0.15 -6.05
CA LYS A 61 -8.73 1.03 -4.91
C LYS A 61 -7.81 2.25 -4.84
N ALA A 62 -6.53 2.12 -5.20
CA ALA A 62 -5.59 3.25 -5.29
C ALA A 62 -6.06 4.31 -6.31
N LEU A 63 -6.68 3.88 -7.40
CA LEU A 63 -7.20 4.79 -8.41
C LEU A 63 -8.52 5.46 -7.99
N THR A 64 -9.39 4.74 -7.28
CA THR A 64 -10.76 5.20 -6.94
C THR A 64 -10.89 5.82 -5.55
N LEU A 65 -9.78 5.93 -4.81
CA LEU A 65 -9.68 6.68 -3.54
C LEU A 65 -9.83 8.19 -3.76
#